data_AF-A0A1P8YN93-F1
#
_entry.id   AF-A0A1P8YN93-F1
#
_cell.length_a   1.000
_cell.length_b   1.000
_cell.length_c   1.000
_cell.angle_alpha   90.00
_cell.angle_beta   90.00
_cell.angle_gamma   90.00
#
_symmetry.space_group_name_H-M   'P 1'
#
loop_
_entity.id
_entity.type
_entity.pdbx_description
1 polymer ?
#
loop_
_entity_poly.entity_id
_entity_poly.type
_entity_poly.pdbx_seq_one_letter_code
_entity_poly.pdbx_strand_id
1 'polypeptide(L)'
;MPARALDELMEAGWAQALAPVAVQISAMQEFVRDEATQGRDPLPAQENVLRAFRQPFRDVRVLIVGQDPYPTPGHAVGLSFSVAPDVRPVPRSLGNIFAEYSEDLGLPTPGNGDLTPWSERGCCCSTGCSPSSPAGRLPIEARAGRP
;
A
#
# COMPACT_ATOMS: atom_id res chain seq x y z
N MET A 1 5.77 -21.44 -7.74
CA MET A 1 5.79 -20.51 -8.90
C MET A 1 6.97 -19.58 -8.72
N PRO A 2 7.85 -19.41 -9.72
CA PRO A 2 9.00 -18.50 -9.63
C PRO A 2 8.55 -17.05 -9.40
N ALA A 3 9.44 -16.21 -8.86
CA ALA A 3 9.21 -14.77 -8.75
C ALA A 3 8.93 -14.20 -10.14
N ARG A 4 7.80 -13.50 -10.30
CA ARG A 4 7.47 -12.81 -11.56
C ARG A 4 8.44 -11.65 -11.76
N ALA A 5 8.81 -11.39 -13.00
CA ALA A 5 9.66 -10.25 -13.33
C ALA A 5 8.91 -8.93 -13.02
N LEU A 6 9.64 -7.85 -12.68
CA LEU A 6 9.03 -6.59 -12.23
C LEU A 6 8.10 -5.98 -13.28
N ASP A 7 8.45 -6.10 -14.55
CA ASP A 7 7.66 -5.69 -15.71
C ASP A 7 6.33 -6.42 -15.86
N GLU A 8 6.18 -7.61 -15.28
CA GLU A 8 4.89 -8.32 -15.19
C GLU A 8 4.04 -7.88 -13.99
N LEU A 9 4.63 -7.15 -13.04
CA LEU A 9 4.03 -6.80 -11.75
C LEU A 9 3.58 -5.34 -11.66
N MET A 10 4.23 -4.45 -12.40
CA MET A 10 4.01 -3.01 -12.37
C MET A 10 4.09 -2.39 -13.76
N GLU A 11 3.65 -1.14 -13.88
CA GLU A 11 3.74 -0.40 -15.14
C GLU A 11 5.22 -0.13 -15.51
N ALA A 12 5.53 -0.05 -16.81
CA ALA A 12 6.89 0.00 -17.34
C ALA A 12 7.73 1.17 -16.78
N GLY A 13 7.13 2.34 -16.60
CA GLY A 13 7.79 3.48 -15.97
C GLY A 13 8.21 3.20 -14.52
N TRP A 14 7.35 2.53 -13.75
CA TRP A 14 7.69 2.08 -12.40
C TRP A 14 8.77 1.00 -12.39
N ALA A 15 8.70 0.04 -13.32
CA ALA A 15 9.71 -1.02 -13.43
C ALA A 15 11.10 -0.44 -13.72
N GLN A 16 11.18 0.57 -14.60
CA GLN A 16 12.42 1.28 -14.88
C GLN A 16 12.91 2.08 -13.67
N ALA A 17 12.01 2.83 -13.01
CA ALA A 17 12.35 3.65 -11.85
C ALA A 17 12.84 2.82 -10.65
N LEU A 18 12.26 1.63 -10.46
CA LEU A 18 12.55 0.72 -9.34
C LEU A 18 13.62 -0.34 -9.67
N ALA A 19 14.18 -0.34 -10.89
CA ALA A 19 15.25 -1.26 -11.28
C ALA A 19 16.44 -1.30 -10.29
N PRO A 20 16.91 -0.17 -9.70
CA PRO A 20 18.00 -0.19 -8.73
C PRO A 20 17.71 -0.95 -7.43
N VAL A 21 16.43 -1.18 -7.11
CA VAL A 21 15.99 -1.88 -5.89
C VAL A 21 15.29 -3.21 -6.19
N ALA A 22 15.45 -3.74 -7.41
CA ALA A 22 14.78 -4.95 -7.85
C ALA A 22 15.05 -6.16 -6.95
N VAL A 23 16.29 -6.33 -6.48
CA VAL A 23 16.68 -7.42 -5.57
C VAL A 23 15.92 -7.34 -4.25
N GLN A 24 15.75 -6.13 -3.70
CA GLN A 24 15.01 -5.90 -2.46
C GLN A 24 13.51 -6.18 -2.63
N ILE A 25 12.94 -5.83 -3.79
CA ILE A 25 11.53 -6.12 -4.11
C ILE A 25 11.31 -7.64 -4.20
N SER A 26 12.19 -8.37 -4.89
CA SER A 26 12.10 -9.83 -4.96
C SER A 26 12.22 -10.49 -3.58
N ALA A 27 13.17 -10.05 -2.75
CA ALA A 27 13.31 -10.53 -1.38
C ALA A 27 12.06 -10.26 -0.52
N MET A 28 11.41 -9.10 -0.70
CA MET A 28 10.15 -8.77 -0.02
C MET A 28 9.01 -9.71 -0.47
N GLN A 29 8.92 -10.02 -1.76
CA GLN A 29 7.89 -10.94 -2.27
C GLN A 29 8.08 -12.38 -1.75
N GLU A 30 9.33 -12.83 -1.66
CA GLU A 30 9.68 -14.11 -1.05
C GLU A 30 9.31 -14.13 0.43
N PHE A 31 9.66 -13.10 1.18
CA PHE A 31 9.26 -12.99 2.59
C PHE A 31 7.74 -13.06 2.79
N VAL A 32 6.96 -12.28 2.03
CA VAL A 32 5.48 -12.30 2.13
C VAL A 32 4.92 -13.69 1.77
N ARG A 33 5.53 -14.38 0.80
CA ARG A 33 5.15 -15.74 0.43
C ARG A 33 5.44 -16.73 1.56
N ASP A 34 6.62 -16.63 2.16
CA ASP A 34 7.06 -17.50 3.25
C ASP A 34 6.15 -17.33 4.47
N GLU A 35 5.82 -16.09 4.85
CA GLU A 35 4.85 -15.79 5.91
C GLU A 35 3.49 -16.45 5.64
N ALA A 36 2.97 -16.31 4.41
CA ALA A 36 1.70 -16.92 4.01
C ALA A 36 1.74 -18.46 4.12
N THR A 37 2.85 -19.10 3.68
CA THR A 37 3.01 -20.56 3.81
C THR A 37 3.13 -21.04 5.25
N GLN A 38 3.59 -20.19 6.17
CA GLN A 38 3.65 -20.46 7.60
C GLN A 38 2.32 -20.18 8.32
N GLY A 39 1.23 -19.93 7.57
CA GLY A 39 -0.11 -19.69 8.12
C GLY A 39 -0.28 -18.32 8.77
N ARG A 40 0.68 -17.39 8.55
CA ARG A 40 0.57 -15.99 8.98
C ARG A 40 -0.05 -15.23 7.82
N ASP A 41 -1.33 -14.92 7.90
CA ASP A 41 -2.12 -14.29 6.83
C ASP A 41 -1.64 -12.83 6.59
N PRO A 42 -0.74 -12.56 5.63
CA PRO A 42 -0.13 -11.25 5.49
C PRO A 42 -1.10 -10.29 4.80
N LEU A 43 -1.17 -9.04 5.26
CA LEU A 43 -2.01 -8.01 4.65
C LEU A 43 -1.13 -6.96 3.92
N PRO A 44 -1.58 -6.41 2.78
CA PRO A 44 -2.70 -6.90 1.96
C PRO A 44 -2.34 -8.22 1.25
N ALA A 45 -3.33 -8.84 0.57
CA ALA A 45 -3.09 -10.02 -0.26
C ALA A 45 -1.88 -9.83 -1.20
N GLN A 46 -1.14 -10.90 -1.49
CA GLN A 46 0.15 -10.84 -2.19
C GLN A 46 0.07 -10.06 -3.52
N GLU A 47 -1.02 -10.23 -4.26
CA GLU A 47 -1.29 -9.55 -5.52
C GLU A 47 -1.54 -8.03 -5.38
N ASN A 48 -1.85 -7.56 -4.17
CA ASN A 48 -2.16 -6.17 -3.88
C ASN A 48 -0.99 -5.39 -3.29
N VAL A 49 0.10 -6.06 -2.90
CA VAL A 49 1.32 -5.43 -2.35
C VAL A 49 1.91 -4.36 -3.27
N LEU A 50 1.94 -4.64 -4.58
CA LEU A 50 2.48 -3.73 -5.59
C LEU A 50 1.38 -2.99 -6.38
N ARG A 51 0.13 -2.99 -5.89
CA ARG A 51 -1.01 -2.41 -6.62
C ARG A 51 -0.80 -0.93 -6.96
N ALA A 52 -0.19 -0.16 -6.05
CA ALA A 52 0.10 1.25 -6.26
C ALA A 52 1.01 1.51 -7.47
N PHE A 53 1.85 0.55 -7.87
CA PHE A 53 2.77 0.69 -9.00
C PHE A 53 2.17 0.24 -10.34
N ARG A 54 0.90 -0.17 -10.36
CA ARG A 54 0.18 -0.47 -11.61
C ARG A 54 -0.34 0.78 -12.32
N GLN A 55 -0.43 1.91 -11.64
CA GLN A 55 -0.82 3.17 -12.27
C GLN A 55 0.33 3.71 -13.14
N PRO A 56 0.04 4.43 -14.23
CA PRO A 56 1.09 4.99 -15.08
C PRO A 56 2.01 5.93 -14.30
N PHE A 57 3.31 5.65 -14.31
CA PHE A 57 4.31 6.43 -13.58
C PHE A 57 4.23 7.93 -13.89
N ARG A 58 4.06 8.27 -15.17
CA ARG A 58 3.98 9.66 -15.66
C ARG A 58 2.73 10.42 -15.22
N ASP A 59 1.68 9.72 -14.81
CA ASP A 59 0.41 10.32 -14.39
C ASP A 59 0.39 10.61 -12.88
N VAL A 60 1.41 10.12 -12.14
CA VAL A 60 1.57 10.36 -10.71
C VAL A 60 2.06 11.79 -10.47
N ARG A 61 1.27 12.55 -9.72
CA ARG A 61 1.54 13.94 -9.34
C ARG A 61 1.79 14.11 -7.85
N VAL A 62 1.20 13.23 -7.04
CA VAL A 62 1.29 13.25 -5.57
C VAL A 62 1.56 11.84 -5.07
N LEU A 63 2.48 11.67 -4.11
CA LEU A 63 2.76 10.40 -3.45
C LEU A 63 2.36 10.49 -1.98
N ILE A 64 1.39 9.69 -1.56
CA ILE A 64 1.00 9.47 -0.17
C ILE A 64 1.58 8.13 0.26
N VAL A 65 2.45 8.16 1.27
CA VAL A 65 3.08 6.96 1.84
C VAL A 65 2.48 6.70 3.22
N GLY A 66 1.87 5.53 3.39
CA GLY A 66 1.45 5.03 4.70
C GLY A 66 2.44 4.00 5.25
N GLN A 67 2.51 3.89 6.58
CA GLN A 67 3.40 2.94 7.26
C GLN A 67 2.94 1.49 7.05
N ASP A 68 1.76 1.12 7.56
CA ASP A 68 1.24 -0.25 7.53
C ASP A 68 -0.17 -0.30 6.95
N PRO A 69 -0.57 -1.41 6.30
CA PRO A 69 -1.94 -1.63 5.85
C PRO A 69 -2.84 -1.76 7.08
N TYR A 70 -4.13 -1.45 6.91
CA TYR A 70 -5.08 -1.61 8.00
C TYR A 70 -5.08 -3.06 8.52
N PRO A 71 -4.94 -3.27 9.85
CA PRO A 71 -4.85 -4.61 10.43
C PRO A 71 -6.18 -5.35 10.39
N THR A 72 -7.28 -4.66 10.05
CA THR A 72 -8.62 -5.23 9.98
C THR A 72 -8.83 -5.94 8.64
N PRO A 73 -9.13 -7.25 8.64
CA PRO A 73 -9.45 -7.97 7.41
C PRO A 73 -10.60 -7.31 6.65
N GLY A 74 -10.47 -7.20 5.32
CA GLY A 74 -11.45 -6.53 4.45
C GLY A 74 -11.30 -5.01 4.32
N HIS A 75 -10.45 -4.36 5.13
CA HIS A 75 -10.20 -2.92 5.01
C HIS A 75 -9.07 -2.58 4.03
N ALA A 76 -8.03 -3.41 3.94
CA ALA A 76 -6.88 -3.13 3.09
C ALA A 76 -7.16 -3.47 1.63
N VAL A 77 -7.39 -2.46 0.79
CA VAL A 77 -7.57 -2.63 -0.66
C VAL A 77 -6.28 -2.49 -1.47
N GLY A 78 -5.12 -2.33 -0.83
CA GLY A 78 -3.83 -2.12 -1.51
C GLY A 78 -3.60 -0.68 -1.98
N LEU A 79 -4.40 0.27 -1.50
CA LEU A 79 -4.13 1.70 -1.56
C LEU A 79 -3.99 2.22 -0.12
N SER A 80 -2.95 3.01 0.14
CA SER A 80 -2.75 3.61 1.46
C SER A 80 -3.96 4.39 1.94
N PHE A 81 -4.34 4.20 3.19
CA PHE A 81 -5.49 4.80 3.87
C PHE A 81 -6.88 4.51 3.27
N SER A 82 -6.98 3.91 2.09
CA SER A 82 -8.25 3.57 1.44
C SER A 82 -8.88 2.32 2.05
N VAL A 83 -10.21 2.33 2.15
CA VAL A 83 -11.04 1.16 2.49
C VAL A 83 -12.13 0.97 1.43
N ALA A 84 -12.81 -0.17 1.42
CA ALA A 84 -13.94 -0.37 0.50
C ALA A 84 -15.11 0.60 0.83
N PRO A 85 -15.93 1.01 -0.16
CA PRO A 85 -16.96 2.04 0.03
C PRO A 85 -17.98 1.74 1.14
N ASP A 86 -18.23 0.45 1.40
CA ASP A 86 -19.17 -0.09 2.38
C ASP A 86 -18.60 -0.20 3.81
N VAL A 87 -17.28 -0.06 4.00
CA VAL A 87 -16.63 -0.16 5.30
C VAL A 87 -17.08 0.97 6.24
N ARG A 88 -17.74 0.59 7.34
CA ARG A 88 -18.16 1.51 8.41
C ARG A 88 -17.98 0.87 9.80
N PRO A 89 -17.53 1.64 10.81
CA PRO A 89 -17.01 3.01 10.71
C PRO A 89 -15.67 3.05 9.95
N VAL A 90 -15.36 4.20 9.32
CA VAL A 90 -14.06 4.36 8.67
C VAL A 90 -12.92 4.32 9.70
N PRO A 91 -11.71 3.84 9.34
CA PRO A 91 -10.58 3.81 10.27
C PRO A 91 -10.21 5.20 10.79
N ARG A 92 -9.71 5.28 12.03
CA ARG A 92 -9.41 6.55 12.70
C ARG A 92 -8.43 7.44 11.91
N SER A 93 -7.39 6.86 11.33
CA SER A 93 -6.43 7.58 10.49
C SER A 93 -7.10 8.20 9.26
N LEU A 94 -7.99 7.48 8.59
CA LEU A 94 -8.76 8.03 7.47
C LEU A 94 -9.73 9.13 7.93
N GLY A 95 -10.35 8.95 9.09
CA GLY A 95 -11.16 9.99 9.72
C GLY A 95 -10.38 11.28 9.98
N ASN A 96 -9.14 11.17 10.45
CA ASN A 96 -8.26 12.33 10.64
C ASN A 96 -7.89 12.98 9.29
N ILE A 97 -7.59 12.20 8.26
CA ILE A 97 -7.32 12.72 6.90
C ILE A 97 -8.54 13.48 6.37
N PHE A 98 -9.76 12.97 6.58
CA PHE A 98 -10.98 13.66 6.15
C PHE A 98 -11.27 14.93 6.96
N ALA A 99 -10.92 14.96 8.25
CA ALA A 99 -11.02 16.18 9.04
C ALA A 99 -10.10 17.27 8.47
N GLU A 100 -8.82 16.94 8.26
CA GLU A 100 -7.83 17.86 7.68
C GLU A 100 -8.23 18.31 6.26
N TYR A 101 -8.68 17.37 5.43
CA TYR A 101 -9.19 17.67 4.08
C TYR A 101 -10.33 18.70 4.09
N SER A 102 -11.30 18.53 5.00
CA SER A 102 -12.44 19.43 5.10
C SER A 102 -12.03 20.81 5.65
N GLU A 103 -11.07 20.84 6.58
CA GLU A 103 -10.55 22.09 7.16
C GLU A 103 -9.68 22.88 6.15
N ASP A 104 -8.77 22.21 5.45
CA ASP A 104 -7.85 22.83 4.48
C ASP A 104 -8.57 23.30 3.21
N LEU A 105 -9.50 22.50 2.68
CA LEU A 105 -10.15 22.79 1.40
C LEU A 105 -11.55 23.40 1.53
N GLY A 106 -12.14 23.41 2.73
CA GLY A 106 -13.52 23.86 2.96
C GLY A 106 -14.58 22.99 2.26
N LEU A 107 -14.22 21.75 1.92
CA LEU A 107 -15.08 20.80 1.21
C LEU A 107 -15.85 19.89 2.18
N PRO A 108 -17.00 19.33 1.79
CA PRO A 108 -17.72 18.39 2.65
C PRO A 108 -16.93 17.10 2.86
N THR A 109 -16.97 16.55 4.07
CA THR A 109 -16.37 15.26 4.40
C THR A 109 -16.86 14.18 3.42
N PRO A 110 -15.95 13.40 2.80
CA PRO A 110 -16.32 12.33 1.89
C PRO A 110 -17.31 11.34 2.49
N GLY A 111 -18.28 10.91 1.67
CA GLY A 111 -19.37 10.03 2.11
C GLY A 111 -18.96 8.58 2.35
N ASN A 112 -17.78 8.17 1.89
CA ASN A 112 -17.19 6.84 2.08
C ASN A 112 -15.66 6.91 2.16
N GLY A 113 -15.02 5.79 2.49
CA GLY A 113 -13.57 5.70 2.67
C GLY A 113 -12.79 5.25 1.44
N ASP A 114 -13.40 5.26 0.25
CA ASP A 114 -12.74 4.83 -0.99
C ASP A 114 -11.93 5.98 -1.61
N LEU A 115 -10.62 5.81 -1.67
CA LEU A 115 -9.67 6.76 -2.24
C LEU A 115 -9.29 6.42 -3.69
N THR A 116 -9.98 5.45 -4.34
CA THR A 116 -9.82 5.18 -5.77
C THR A 116 -9.89 6.46 -6.63
N PRO A 117 -10.81 7.41 -6.38
CA PRO A 117 -10.85 8.67 -7.14
C PRO A 117 -9.59 9.55 -7.00
N TRP A 118 -8.85 9.44 -5.90
CA TRP A 118 -7.57 10.14 -5.73
C TRP A 118 -6.50 9.47 -6.57
N SER A 119 -6.45 8.14 -6.58
CA SER A 119 -5.52 7.37 -7.41
C SER A 119 -5.72 7.62 -8.90
N GLU A 120 -6.97 7.66 -9.37
CA GLU A 120 -7.30 8.00 -10.76
C GLU A 120 -6.87 9.43 -11.16
N ARG A 121 -6.69 10.32 -10.19
CA ARG A 121 -6.23 11.70 -10.41
C ARG A 121 -4.72 11.87 -10.19
N GLY A 122 -3.97 10.77 -10.14
CA GLY A 122 -2.51 10.80 -10.03
C GLY A 122 -1.99 10.87 -8.60
N CYS A 123 -2.79 10.49 -7.61
CA CYS A 123 -2.33 10.32 -6.24
C CYS A 123 -1.89 8.87 -6.02
N CYS A 124 -0.59 8.62 -5.97
CA CYS A 124 -0.06 7.32 -5.63
C CYS A 124 -0.16 7.08 -4.12
N CYS A 125 -0.98 6.11 -3.71
CA CYS A 125 -1.14 5.72 -2.31
C CYS A 125 -0.41 4.41 -2.05
N SER A 126 0.87 4.49 -1.67
CA SER A 126 1.70 3.32 -1.37
C SER A 126 1.67 2.99 0.12
N THR A 127 1.62 1.71 0.46
CA THR A 127 1.73 1.22 1.83
C THR A 127 2.82 0.16 1.90
N GLY A 128 3.51 0.07 3.03
CA GLY A 128 4.35 -1.09 3.34
C GLY A 128 3.54 -2.38 3.46
N CYS A 129 4.24 -3.48 3.73
CA CYS A 129 3.64 -4.75 4.11
C CYS A 129 3.92 -5.01 5.59
N SER A 130 2.90 -5.41 6.33
CA SER A 130 3.05 -5.83 7.72
C SER A 130 2.52 -7.25 7.87
N PRO A 131 3.17 -8.12 8.64
CA PRO A 131 2.56 -9.38 9.02
C PRO A 131 1.37 -9.10 9.92
N SER A 132 0.36 -9.96 9.84
CA SER A 132 -0.76 -9.99 10.79
C SER A 132 -0.33 -10.31 12.23
N SER A 133 0.92 -10.70 12.45
CA SER A 133 1.51 -11.02 13.75
C SER A 133 2.75 -10.14 14.03
N PRO A 134 2.92 -9.60 15.26
CA PRO A 134 4.02 -8.69 15.60
C PRO A 134 5.44 -9.28 15.52
N ALA A 135 5.59 -10.55 15.12
CA ALA A 135 6.87 -11.28 15.10
C ALA A 135 7.64 -11.21 13.77
N GLY A 136 7.06 -10.69 12.68
CA GLY A 136 7.65 -10.76 11.34
C GLY A 136 8.09 -9.41 10.76
N ARG A 137 8.97 -8.65 11.41
CA ARG A 137 9.36 -7.35 10.86
C ARG A 137 10.11 -7.52 9.52
N LEU A 138 9.68 -6.83 8.46
CA LEU A 138 10.33 -6.90 7.15
C LEU A 138 11.82 -6.50 7.25
N PRO A 139 12.72 -7.11 6.46
CA PRO A 139 14.14 -6.72 6.43
C PRO A 139 14.37 -5.25 6.04
N ILE A 140 13.41 -4.64 5.34
CA ILE A 140 13.49 -3.24 4.88
C ILE A 140 13.29 -2.27 6.06
N GLU A 141 12.43 -2.61 7.02
CA GLU A 141 12.24 -1.79 8.23
C GLU A 141 13.46 -1.84 9.17
N ALA A 142 14.20 -2.96 9.16
CA ALA A 142 15.37 -3.16 10.03
C ALA A 142 16.51 -2.17 9.72
N ARG A 143 16.48 -1.47 8.58
CA ARG A 143 17.47 -0.44 8.20
C ARG A 143 17.00 1.00 8.41
N ALA A 144 15.73 1.23 8.71
CA ALA A 144 15.16 2.58 8.85
C ALA A 144 15.24 3.16 10.28
N GLY A 145 15.86 2.45 11.22
CA GLY A 145 15.93 2.93 12.61
C GLY A 145 17.12 2.38 13.39
N ARG A 146 18.24 3.11 13.33
CA ARG A 146 19.04 3.54 14.48
C ARG A 146 20.24 4.38 13.98
N PRO A 147 20.43 5.62 14.46
CA PRO A 147 21.77 6.22 14.47
C PRO A 147 22.70 5.43 15.41
#